data_AF-A0A2H0RWI0-F1
#
_entry.id   AF-A0A2H0RWI0-F1
#
_cell.length_a   1.000
_cell.length_b   1.000
_cell.length_c   1.000
_cell.angle_alpha   90.00
_cell.angle_beta   90.00
_cell.angle_gamma   90.00
#
_symmetry.space_group_name_H-M   'P 1'
#
loop_
_entity.id
_entity.type
_entity.pdbx_description
1 polymer ?
#
loop_
_entity_poly.entity_id
_entity_poly.type
_entity_poly.pdbx_seq_one_letter_code
_entity_poly.pdbx_strand_id
1 'polypeptide(L)'
;MEIFSSIIGNYHGADWAGMILQCISIYFLGNQKRIGFLMGIGGNAGWFIFGILTGSIPDLLSQCVVATLNCRGYLQWHTSNIEDSPPWLLSHKIHSSFPHPLL
;
A
#
# COMPACT_ATOMS: atom_id res chain seq x y z
N MET A 1 24.78 -27.19 -5.45
CA MET A 1 23.57 -27.04 -4.61
C MET A 1 23.84 -26.39 -3.26
N GLU A 2 25.08 -26.04 -2.89
CA GLU A 2 25.37 -25.41 -1.59
C GLU A 2 25.14 -23.88 -1.56
N ILE A 3 25.20 -23.21 -2.72
CA ILE A 3 24.98 -21.75 -2.83
C ILE A 3 23.56 -21.38 -2.39
N PHE A 4 22.55 -22.08 -2.90
CA PHE A 4 21.14 -21.84 -2.56
C PHE A 4 20.85 -22.05 -1.07
N SER A 5 21.44 -23.07 -0.45
CA SER A 5 21.28 -23.33 0.98
C SER A 5 21.95 -22.26 1.86
N SER A 6 23.09 -21.69 1.42
CA SER A 6 23.75 -20.59 2.14
C SER A 6 22.97 -19.27 2.05
N ILE A 7 22.34 -18.99 0.91
CA ILE A 7 21.52 -17.79 0.69
C ILE A 7 20.29 -17.82 1.60
N ILE A 8 19.66 -18.98 1.77
CA ILE A 8 18.42 -19.10 2.57
C ILE A 8 18.71 -19.16 4.08
N GLY A 9 19.90 -19.64 4.47
CA GLY A 9 20.21 -20.00 5.86
C GLY A 9 20.72 -18.88 6.78
N ASN A 10 21.21 -17.75 6.27
CA ASN A 10 21.91 -16.76 7.10
C ASN A 10 21.52 -15.31 6.76
N TYR A 11 20.41 -14.80 7.28
CA TYR A 11 20.03 -13.36 7.23
C TYR A 11 19.32 -12.81 5.98
N HIS A 12 18.97 -13.62 4.98
CA HIS A 12 18.22 -13.10 3.82
C HIS A 12 16.69 -13.27 3.90
N GLY A 13 16.15 -14.07 4.82
CA GLY A 13 14.70 -14.28 4.90
C GLY A 13 13.89 -12.98 5.10
N ALA A 14 14.39 -12.08 5.95
CA ALA A 14 13.77 -10.77 6.20
C ALA A 14 13.89 -9.82 5.00
N ASP A 15 14.98 -9.91 4.24
CA ASP A 15 15.23 -9.12 3.03
C ASP A 15 14.28 -9.55 1.89
N TRP A 16 14.19 -10.86 1.63
CA TRP A 16 13.22 -11.42 0.67
C TRP A 16 11.77 -11.16 1.10
N ALA A 17 11.46 -11.31 2.38
CA ALA A 17 10.12 -11.02 2.90
C ALA A 17 9.78 -9.52 2.76
N GLY A 18 10.72 -8.63 3.14
CA GLY A 18 10.58 -7.18 3.00
C GLY A 18 10.34 -6.78 1.55
N MET A 19 11.10 -7.35 0.61
CA MET A 19 10.96 -7.08 -0.81
C MET A 19 9.59 -7.54 -1.34
N ILE A 20 9.15 -8.76 -1.01
CA ILE A 20 7.85 -9.28 -1.44
C ILE A 20 6.71 -8.43 -0.87
N LEU A 21 6.75 -8.08 0.42
CA LEU A 21 5.75 -7.24 1.06
C LEU A 21 5.70 -5.84 0.43
N GLN A 22 6.86 -5.28 0.05
CA GLN A 22 6.92 -3.98 -0.61
C GLN A 22 6.32 -4.03 -2.01
N CYS A 23 6.60 -5.07 -2.79
CA CYS A 23 5.98 -5.28 -4.11
C CYS A 23 4.46 -5.43 -3.99
N ILE A 24 3.99 -6.24 -3.04
CA ILE A 24 2.56 -6.43 -2.76
C ILE A 24 1.92 -5.10 -2.33
N SER A 25 2.59 -4.32 -1.49
CA SER A 25 2.14 -3.00 -1.04
C SER A 25 1.88 -2.07 -2.23
N ILE A 26 2.86 -1.95 -3.14
CA ILE A 26 2.76 -1.10 -4.33
C ILE A 26 1.63 -1.59 -5.25
N TYR A 27 1.51 -2.90 -5.46
CA TYR A 27 0.43 -3.48 -6.27
C TYR A 27 -0.96 -3.12 -5.72
N PHE A 28 -1.18 -3.28 -4.40
CA PHE A 28 -2.45 -2.93 -3.79
C PHE A 28 -2.72 -1.43 -3.74
N LEU A 29 -1.69 -0.60 -3.59
CA LEU A 29 -1.82 0.86 -3.70
C LEU A 29 -2.26 1.28 -5.10
N GLY A 30 -1.67 0.67 -6.15
CA GLY A 30 -2.07 0.89 -7.55
C GLY A 30 -3.52 0.48 -7.82
N ASN A 31 -3.99 -0.58 -7.16
CA ASN A 31 -5.40 -1.01 -7.21
C ASN A 31 -6.34 -0.22 -6.27
N GLN A 32 -5.88 0.91 -5.72
CA GLN A 32 -6.62 1.74 -4.76
C GLN A 32 -7.20 0.95 -3.58
N LYS A 33 -6.43 -0.01 -3.06
CA LYS A 33 -6.80 -0.78 -1.88
C LYS A 33 -6.01 -0.30 -0.67
N ARG A 34 -6.74 0.05 0.40
CA ARG A 34 -6.18 0.45 1.71
C ARG A 34 -5.23 -0.58 2.32
N ILE A 35 -5.38 -1.87 1.96
CA ILE A 35 -4.49 -2.94 2.44
C ILE A 35 -3.04 -2.76 1.96
N GLY A 36 -2.81 -2.01 0.88
CA GLY A 36 -1.47 -1.70 0.38
C GLY A 36 -0.61 -0.96 1.41
N PHE A 37 -1.19 -0.06 2.21
CA PHE A 37 -0.45 0.62 3.28
C PHE A 37 -0.06 -0.31 4.42
N LEU A 38 -0.94 -1.26 4.78
CA LEU A 38 -0.65 -2.21 5.86
C LEU A 38 0.50 -3.14 5.46
N MET A 39 0.48 -3.60 4.21
CA MET A 39 1.59 -4.37 3.62
C MET A 39 2.87 -3.54 3.54
N GLY A 40 2.76 -2.24 3.26
CA GLY A 40 3.87 -1.30 3.24
C GLY A 40 4.50 -1.09 4.62
N ILE A 41 3.70 -1.01 5.69
CA ILE A 41 4.22 -0.95 7.07
C ILE A 41 4.97 -2.24 7.41
N GLY A 42 4.40 -3.41 7.06
CA GLY A 42 5.07 -4.69 7.26
C GLY A 42 6.38 -4.81 6.47
N GLY A 43 6.40 -4.35 5.21
CA GLY A 43 7.59 -4.30 4.37
C GLY A 43 8.68 -3.41 4.99
N ASN A 44 8.32 -2.18 5.37
CA ASN A 44 9.27 -1.25 6.02
C ASN A 44 9.81 -1.80 7.34
N ALA A 45 9.04 -2.58 8.10
CA ALA A 45 9.54 -3.24 9.30
C ALA A 45 10.60 -4.32 8.98
N GLY A 46 10.41 -5.09 7.90
CA GLY A 46 11.41 -6.04 7.41
C GLY A 46 12.71 -5.35 6.98
N TRP A 47 12.59 -4.28 6.20
CA TRP A 47 13.72 -3.44 5.79
C TRP A 47 14.39 -2.72 6.97
N PHE A 48 13.63 -2.30 7.98
CA PHE A 48 14.17 -1.69 9.19
C PHE A 48 15.05 -2.68 9.96
N ILE A 49 14.59 -3.93 10.14
CA ILE A 49 15.37 -5.01 10.75
C ILE A 49 16.65 -5.26 9.93
N PHE A 50 16.54 -5.26 8.60
CA PHE A 50 17.70 -5.37 7.71
C PHE A 50 18.68 -4.20 7.85
N GLY A 51 18.18 -2.97 8.02
CA GLY A 51 18.98 -1.77 8.32
C GLY A 51 19.75 -1.89 9.64
N ILE A 52 19.16 -2.51 10.68
CA ILE A 52 19.87 -2.81 11.94
C ILE A 52 21.00 -3.80 11.68
N LEU A 53 20.73 -4.89 10.95
CA LEU A 53 21.69 -5.95 10.67
C LEU A 53 22.88 -5.47 9.84
N THR A 54 22.65 -4.53 8.91
CA THR A 54 23.68 -3.93 8.06
C THR A 54 24.38 -2.73 8.69
N GLY A 55 23.87 -2.22 9.82
CA GLY A 55 24.43 -1.05 10.51
C GLY A 55 24.22 0.28 9.77
N SER A 56 23.27 0.34 8.83
CA SER A 56 23.03 1.52 8.00
C SER A 56 22.03 2.48 8.65
N ILE A 57 22.54 3.50 9.34
CA ILE A 57 21.72 4.57 9.95
C ILE A 57 20.82 5.29 8.92
N PRO A 58 21.29 5.62 7.69
CA PRO A 58 20.44 6.26 6.69
C PRO A 58 19.24 5.40 6.29
N ASP A 59 19.45 4.08 6.15
CA ASP A 59 18.42 3.12 5.77
C ASP A 59 17.37 2.97 6.88
N LEU A 60 17.82 2.88 8.13
CA LEU A 60 16.94 2.87 9.30
C LEU A 60 16.01 4.08 9.35
N LEU A 61 16.56 5.28 9.12
CA LEU A 61 15.79 6.52 9.12
C LEU A 61 14.79 6.57 7.96
N SER A 62 15.19 6.15 6.75
CA SER A 62 14.28 6.13 5.61
C SER A 62 13.10 5.20 5.88
N GLN A 63 13.34 4.01 6.42
CA GLN A 63 12.27 3.06 6.69
C GLN A 63 11.30 3.56 7.77
N CYS A 64 11.78 4.30 8.78
CA CYS A 64 10.90 4.98 9.76
C CYS A 64 10.02 6.06 9.12
N VAL A 65 10.59 6.88 8.24
CA VAL A 65 9.84 7.94 7.54
C VAL A 65 8.79 7.32 6.63
N VAL A 66 9.17 6.34 5.81
CA VAL A 66 8.28 5.65 4.88
C VAL A 66 7.20 4.87 5.64
N ALA A 67 7.52 4.23 6.76
CA ALA A 67 6.52 3.59 7.62
C ALA A 67 5.51 4.61 8.18
N THR A 68 5.97 5.80 8.60
CA THR A 68 5.10 6.88 9.08
C THR A 68 4.18 7.39 7.97
N LEU A 69 4.70 7.55 6.75
CA LEU A 69 3.89 7.92 5.58
C LEU A 69 2.86 6.85 5.24
N ASN A 70 3.22 5.57 5.32
CA ASN A 70 2.28 4.47 5.11
C ASN A 70 1.19 4.46 6.19
N CYS A 71 1.53 4.73 7.45
CA CYS A 71 0.57 4.84 8.54
C CYS A 71 -0.39 6.04 8.33
N ARG A 72 0.15 7.22 7.99
CA ARG A 72 -0.66 8.41 7.67
C ARG A 72 -1.58 8.15 6.48
N GLY A 73 -1.06 7.54 5.41
CA GLY A 73 -1.82 7.15 4.23
C GLY A 73 -2.92 6.16 4.57
N TYR A 74 -2.68 5.21 5.47
CA TYR A 74 -3.70 4.30 5.97
C TYR A 74 -4.80 5.04 6.76
N LEU A 75 -4.44 5.96 7.66
CA LEU A 75 -5.40 6.71 8.48
C LEU A 75 -6.25 7.68 7.65
N GLN A 76 -5.62 8.38 6.70
CA GLN A 76 -6.25 9.38 5.85
C GLN A 76 -6.83 8.77 4.55
N TRP A 77 -6.89 7.44 4.45
CA TRP A 77 -7.45 6.79 3.28
C TRP A 77 -8.97 6.98 3.22
N HIS A 78 -9.39 7.97 2.44
CA HIS A 78 -10.77 8.14 2.00
C HIS A 78 -10.93 7.42 0.67
N THR A 79 -11.65 6.30 0.66
CA THR A 79 -12.13 5.73 -0.60
C THR A 79 -13.16 6.70 -1.16
N SER A 80 -12.77 7.55 -2.11
CA SER A 80 -13.67 8.40 -2.89
C SER A 80 -14.56 7.51 -3.76
N ASN A 81 -15.61 6.96 -3.14
CA ASN A 81 -16.72 6.37 -3.86
C ASN A 81 -17.89 7.37 -3.74
N ILE A 82 -18.28 7.93 -4.90
CA ILE A 82 -19.59 8.53 -5.23
C ILE A 82 -19.67 10.08 -5.24
N GLU A 83 -18.83 10.84 -4.53
CA GLU A 83 -19.07 12.30 -4.35
C GLU A 83 -18.12 13.24 -5.13
N ASP A 84 -17.49 12.77 -6.20
CA ASP A 84 -16.78 13.62 -7.18
C ASP A 84 -17.53 13.73 -8.51
N SER A 85 -18.78 13.25 -8.54
CA SER A 85 -19.66 13.53 -9.69
C SER A 85 -19.95 15.02 -9.70
N PRO A 86 -19.54 15.76 -10.73
CA PRO A 86 -19.81 17.18 -10.77
C PRO A 86 -21.33 17.44 -10.70
N PRO A 87 -21.77 18.61 -10.20
CA PRO A 87 -23.19 18.86 -9.87
C PRO A 87 -24.17 18.56 -11.03
N TRP A 88 -23.72 18.71 -12.28
CA TRP A 88 -24.51 18.42 -13.48
C TRP A 88 -24.70 16.92 -13.78
N LEU A 89 -23.92 16.03 -13.19
CA LEU A 89 -24.07 14.57 -13.33
C LEU A 89 -25.13 14.01 -12.38
N LEU A 90 -25.36 14.70 -11.25
CA LEU A 90 -26.44 14.38 -10.31
C LEU A 90 -27.82 14.69 -10.92
N SER A 91 -27.94 15.77 -11.70
CA SER A 91 -29.22 16.15 -12.34
C SER A 91 -29.68 15.13 -13.39
N HIS A 92 -28.76 14.53 -14.16
CA HIS A 92 -29.11 13.50 -15.14
C HIS A 92 -29.61 12.21 -14.48
N LYS A 93 -29.02 11.80 -13.36
CA LYS A 93 -29.48 10.60 -12.61
C LYS A 93 -30.88 10.79 -12.01
N ILE A 94 -31.16 11.97 -11.48
CA ILE A 94 -32.47 12.30 -10.89
C ILE A 94 -33.55 12.27 -11.97
N HIS A 95 -33.28 12.82 -13.16
CA HIS A 95 -34.28 12.88 -14.24
C HIS A 95 -34.56 11.52 -14.89
N SER A 96 -33.56 10.61 -14.95
CA SER A 96 -33.75 9.25 -15.46
C SER A 96 -34.47 8.30 -14.50
N SER A 97 -34.56 8.65 -13.21
CA SER A 97 -35.23 7.84 -12.20
C SER A 97 -36.74 8.07 -12.11
N PHE A 98 -37.26 9.12 -12.75
CA PHE A 98 -38.70 9.29 -12.90
C PHE A 98 -39.17 8.48 -14.12
N PRO A 99 -40.06 7.47 -13.96
CA PRO A 99 -40.64 6.80 -15.11
C PRO A 99 -41.36 7.85 -15.94
N HIS A 100 -41.03 7.93 -17.22
CA HIS A 100 -41.76 8.77 -18.17
C HIS A 100 -43.25 8.44 -18.05
N PRO A 101 -44.14 9.43 -17.91
CA PRO A 101 -45.56 9.17 -17.93
C PRO A 101 -45.87 8.51 -19.28
N LEU A 102 -46.42 7.30 -19.21
CA LEU A 102 -46.90 6.53 -20.36
C LEU A 102 -48.02 7.35 -21.01
N LEU A 103 -47.67 8.09 -22.07
CA LEU A 103 -48.58 8.73 -23.00
C LEU A 103 -48.43 8.05 -24.37
#